data_AF-A0A2N4YTE7-F1
#
_entry.id   AF-A0A2N4YTE7-F1
#
_cell.length_a   1.000
_cell.length_b   1.000
_cell.length_c   1.000
_cell.angle_alpha   90.00
_cell.angle_beta   90.00
_cell.angle_gamma   90.00
#
_symmetry.space_group_name_H-M   'P 1'
#
loop_
_entity.id
_entity.type
_entity.pdbx_description
1 polymer ?
#
loop_
_entity_poly.entity_id
_entity_poly.type
_entity_poly.pdbx_seq_one_letter_code
_entity_poly.pdbx_strand_id
1 'polypeptide(L)'
;MKYPVALTCGALWLASVSSLAWAADVPPGTVLAEKQLLVRHIKDEPASLDPAKAVGLPEIQVIRDLFEGLVNQDAKGNLVPGVATRWQSNDNRVWTFT
;
A
#
# COMPACT_ATOMS: atom_id res chain seq x y z
N MET A 1 -44.12 3.41 8.96
CA MET A 1 -43.05 4.43 8.85
C MET A 1 -42.61 4.46 7.39
N LYS A 2 -42.93 5.51 6.63
CA LYS A 2 -42.60 5.64 5.20
C LYS A 2 -41.41 6.59 5.09
N TYR A 3 -40.21 6.07 4.85
CA TYR A 3 -39.05 6.92 4.61
C TYR A 3 -39.23 7.64 3.26
N PRO A 4 -38.95 8.95 3.16
CA PRO A 4 -39.13 9.69 1.92
C PRO A 4 -38.11 9.23 0.89
N VAL A 5 -38.53 9.10 -0.38
CA VAL A 5 -37.69 8.69 -1.53
C VAL A 5 -36.40 9.54 -1.65
N ALA A 6 -36.45 10.79 -1.18
CA ALA A 6 -35.28 11.66 -1.09
C ALA A 6 -34.18 11.12 -0.16
N LEU A 7 -34.55 10.46 0.95
CA LEU A 7 -33.61 9.86 1.90
C LEU A 7 -32.88 8.66 1.29
N THR A 8 -33.58 7.86 0.48
CA THR A 8 -33.01 6.71 -0.22
C THR A 8 -32.08 7.13 -1.36
N CYS A 9 -32.39 8.22 -2.07
CA CYS A 9 -31.51 8.77 -3.10
C CYS A 9 -30.22 9.38 -2.52
N GLY A 10 -30.31 10.04 -1.35
CA GLY A 10 -29.13 10.58 -0.66
C GLY A 10 -28.17 9.47 -0.18
N ALA A 11 -28.72 8.37 0.34
CA ALA A 11 -27.93 7.21 0.75
C ALA A 11 -27.22 6.51 -0.43
N LEU A 12 -27.87 6.44 -1.60
CA LEU A 12 -27.27 5.92 -2.84
C LEU A 12 -26.12 6.80 -3.34
N TRP A 13 -26.23 8.13 -3.19
CA TRP A 13 -25.18 9.07 -3.58
C TRP A 13 -23.94 8.94 -2.68
N LEU A 14 -24.13 8.82 -1.36
CA LEU A 14 -23.03 8.58 -0.40
C LEU A 14 -22.33 7.24 -0.61
N ALA A 15 -23.06 6.18 -1.01
CA ALA A 15 -22.46 4.89 -1.33
C ALA A 15 -21.63 4.90 -2.63
N SER A 16 -21.92 5.82 -3.55
CA SER A 16 -21.18 5.98 -4.81
C SER A 16 -19.84 6.72 -4.68
N VAL A 17 -19.56 7.31 -3.51
CA VAL A 17 -18.25 7.89 -3.14
C VAL A 17 -17.40 6.87 -2.37
N SER A 18 -17.57 5.58 -2.66
CA SER A 18 -16.60 4.56 -2.27
C SER A 18 -15.31 4.88 -3.02
N SER A 19 -14.29 5.33 -2.28
CA SER A 19 -12.97 5.66 -2.83
C SER A 19 -12.50 4.52 -3.73
N LEU A 20 -12.33 4.80 -5.02
CA LEU A 20 -11.59 3.91 -5.92
C LEU A 20 -10.23 3.70 -5.25
N ALA A 21 -9.95 2.45 -4.85
CA ALA A 21 -8.64 2.10 -4.36
C ALA A 21 -7.62 2.45 -5.45
N TRP A 22 -6.82 3.50 -5.23
CA TRP A 22 -5.71 3.86 -6.11
C TRP A 22 -4.60 2.81 -5.94
N ALA A 23 -4.76 1.70 -6.64
CA ALA A 23 -3.84 0.57 -6.57
C ALA A 23 -2.51 0.84 -7.30
N ALA A 24 -2.51 1.68 -8.34
CA ALA A 24 -1.33 2.03 -9.12
C ALA A 24 -1.50 3.33 -9.90
N ASP A 25 -0.41 4.07 -10.11
CA ASP A 25 -0.33 5.13 -11.11
C ASP A 25 -0.10 4.50 -12.49
N VAL A 26 -1.20 4.33 -13.24
CA VAL A 26 -1.21 3.72 -14.55
C VAL A 26 -1.32 4.81 -15.61
N PRO A 27 -0.41 4.87 -16.62
CA PRO A 27 -0.45 5.89 -17.66
C PRO A 27 -1.83 5.95 -18.35
N PRO A 28 -2.35 7.17 -18.64
CA PRO A 28 -3.66 7.32 -19.28
C PRO A 28 -3.78 6.55 -20.59
N GLY A 29 -4.93 5.89 -20.80
CA GLY A 29 -5.19 5.08 -22.00
C GLY A 29 -4.64 3.66 -21.95
N THR A 30 -3.93 3.26 -20.90
CA THR A 30 -3.50 1.87 -20.71
C THR A 30 -4.70 0.96 -20.47
N VAL A 31 -4.87 -0.05 -21.32
CA VAL A 31 -5.86 -1.11 -21.10
C VAL A 31 -5.23 -2.16 -20.17
N LEU A 32 -5.79 -2.33 -18.98
CA LEU A 32 -5.33 -3.36 -18.04
C LEU A 32 -5.70 -4.76 -18.55
N ALA A 33 -4.80 -5.72 -18.33
CA ALA A 33 -5.10 -7.12 -18.59
C ALA A 33 -6.26 -7.61 -17.71
N GLU A 34 -7.06 -8.54 -18.25
CA GLU A 34 -8.18 -9.16 -17.52
C GLU A 34 -7.72 -9.83 -16.22
N LYS A 35 -6.52 -10.42 -16.22
CA LYS A 35 -5.91 -11.08 -15.06
C LYS A 35 -4.63 -10.37 -14.65
N GLN A 36 -4.60 -9.83 -13.44
CA GLN A 36 -3.42 -9.21 -12.82
C GLN A 36 -2.63 -10.27 -12.03
N LEU A 37 -1.93 -11.16 -12.73
CA LEU A 37 -1.11 -12.21 -12.14
C LEU A 37 0.36 -12.00 -12.52
N LEU A 38 1.24 -12.05 -11.54
CA LEU A 38 2.68 -11.91 -11.73
C LEU A 38 3.42 -13.13 -11.15
N VAL A 39 4.34 -13.71 -11.94
CA VAL A 39 5.27 -14.75 -11.48
C VAL A 39 6.66 -14.14 -11.45
N ARG A 40 7.27 -14.08 -10.26
CA ARG A 40 8.62 -13.53 -10.04
C ARG A 40 9.55 -14.65 -9.62
N HIS A 41 10.71 -14.75 -10.28
CA HIS A 41 11.79 -15.61 -9.80
C HIS A 41 12.45 -15.00 -8.56
N ILE A 42 12.62 -15.81 -7.52
CA ILE A 42 13.47 -15.52 -6.37
C ILE A 42 14.66 -16.48 -6.41
N LYS A 43 15.84 -16.00 -6.00
CA LYS A 43 17.12 -16.69 -6.25
C LYS A 43 17.23 -18.05 -5.55
N ASP A 44 16.57 -18.20 -4.40
CA ASP A 44 16.62 -19.38 -3.56
C ASP A 44 15.36 -19.44 -2.67
N GLU A 45 15.19 -20.53 -1.91
CA GLU A 45 14.10 -20.68 -0.95
C GLU A 45 14.27 -19.73 0.26
N PRO A 46 13.22 -18.98 0.66
CA PRO A 46 13.26 -18.13 1.84
C PRO A 46 13.47 -18.94 3.14
N ALA A 47 14.52 -18.62 3.91
CA ALA A 47 14.78 -19.31 5.17
C ALA A 47 13.74 -19.00 6.26
N SER A 48 13.24 -17.76 6.30
CA SER A 48 12.17 -17.33 7.20
C SER A 48 11.47 -16.10 6.65
N LEU A 49 10.16 -15.99 6.90
CA LEU A 49 9.37 -14.79 6.62
C LEU A 49 9.14 -13.93 7.87
N ASP A 50 9.70 -14.32 9.03
CA ASP A 50 9.77 -13.46 10.20
C ASP A 50 10.80 -12.35 9.94
N PRO A 51 10.41 -11.06 9.86
CA PRO A 51 11.33 -9.98 9.53
C PRO A 51 12.55 -9.88 10.47
N ALA A 52 12.43 -10.34 11.72
CA ALA A 52 13.53 -10.34 12.68
C ALA A 52 14.51 -11.52 12.50
N LYS A 53 14.19 -12.49 11.64
CA LYS A 53 14.99 -13.69 11.36
C LYS A 53 15.40 -13.83 9.89
N ALA A 54 15.06 -12.86 9.05
CA ALA A 54 15.49 -12.84 7.66
C ALA A 54 17.02 -12.68 7.55
N VAL A 55 17.64 -13.41 6.62
CA VAL A 55 19.10 -13.46 6.48
C VAL A 55 19.61 -12.95 5.14
N GLY A 56 18.80 -13.00 4.09
CA GLY A 56 19.22 -12.71 2.72
C GLY A 56 18.19 -11.94 1.91
N LEU A 57 18.49 -11.83 0.62
CA LEU A 57 17.63 -11.14 -0.34
C LEU A 57 16.35 -11.92 -0.71
N PRO A 58 16.34 -13.27 -0.85
CA PRO A 58 15.13 -14.00 -1.21
C PRO A 58 13.97 -13.74 -0.24
N GLU A 59 14.25 -13.70 1.07
CA GLU A 59 13.25 -13.44 2.10
C GLU A 59 12.76 -11.99 2.05
N ILE A 60 13.69 -11.02 1.94
CA ILE A 60 13.36 -9.59 1.98
C ILE A 60 12.43 -9.20 0.83
N GLN A 61 12.58 -9.82 -0.35
CA GLN A 61 11.70 -9.57 -1.49
C GLN A 61 10.24 -9.96 -1.20
N VAL A 62 10.02 -11.06 -0.48
CA VAL A 62 8.69 -11.52 -0.08
C VAL A 62 8.17 -10.73 1.11
N ILE A 63 9.03 -10.46 2.11
CA ILE A 63 8.67 -9.71 3.31
C ILE A 63 8.18 -8.30 2.97
N ARG A 64 8.75 -7.63 1.97
CA ARG A 64 8.29 -6.30 1.51
C ARG A 64 6.88 -6.30 0.94
N ASP A 65 6.41 -7.44 0.42
CA ASP A 65 5.05 -7.58 -0.10
C ASP A 65 4.06 -8.00 1.03
N LEU A 66 4.56 -8.53 2.16
CA LEU A 66 3.75 -9.03 3.29
C LEU A 66 3.68 -8.07 4.50
N PHE A 67 4.72 -7.27 4.72
CA PHE A 67 4.84 -6.36 5.86
C PHE A 67 5.23 -4.97 5.38
N GLU A 68 4.77 -3.94 6.11
CA GLU A 68 5.04 -2.55 5.79
C GLU A 68 5.75 -1.84 6.96
N GLY A 69 6.74 -1.02 6.63
CA GLY A 69 7.49 -0.22 7.59
C GLY A 69 6.86 1.15 7.86
N LEU A 70 7.54 1.97 8.67
CA LEU A 70 7.10 3.36 8.92
C LEU A 70 7.09 4.21 7.63
N VAL A 71 8.08 4.00 6.78
CA VAL A 71 8.24 4.67 5.48
C VAL A 71 8.55 3.64 4.40
N ASN A 72 8.20 3.96 3.16
CA ASN A 72 8.48 3.17 1.96
C ASN A 72 9.40 3.94 1.00
N GLN A 73 9.77 3.30 -0.10
CA GLN A 73 10.47 3.93 -1.21
C GLN A 73 9.62 3.86 -2.49
N ASP A 74 9.49 4.97 -3.20
CA ASP A 74 8.85 4.98 -4.51
C ASP A 74 9.75 4.33 -5.59
N ALA A 75 9.25 4.24 -6.82
CA ALA A 75 9.98 3.66 -7.95
C ALA A 75 11.31 4.38 -8.29
N LYS A 76 11.52 5.61 -7.78
CA LYS A 76 12.75 6.39 -7.94
C LYS A 76 13.65 6.33 -6.70
N GLY A 77 13.23 5.62 -5.65
CA GLY A 77 13.94 5.51 -4.38
C GLY A 77 13.69 6.66 -3.40
N ASN A 78 12.73 7.55 -3.67
CA ASN A 78 12.40 8.62 -2.73
C ASN A 78 11.64 8.04 -1.53
N LEU A 79 11.90 8.57 -0.33
CA LEU A 79 11.11 8.23 0.85
C LEU A 79 9.66 8.73 0.69
N VAL A 80 8.72 7.81 0.86
CA VAL A 80 7.27 8.10 0.82
C VAL A 80 6.60 7.51 2.07
N PRO A 81 5.41 8.01 2.45
CA PRO A 81 4.64 7.44 3.55
C PRO A 81 4.42 5.93 3.42
N GLY A 82 4.57 5.23 4.55
CA GLY A 82 4.12 3.85 4.74
C GLY A 82 3.07 3.84 5.86
N VAL A 83 3.33 3.08 6.93
CA VAL A 83 2.48 3.11 8.14
C VAL A 83 2.45 4.51 8.76
N ALA A 84 3.56 5.25 8.74
CA ALA A 84 3.59 6.65 9.16
C ALA A 84 3.31 7.57 7.97
N THR A 85 2.33 8.46 8.15
CA THR A 85 1.97 9.52 7.21
C THR A 85 2.92 10.72 7.26
N ARG A 86 3.58 10.94 8.41
CA ARG A 86 4.52 12.03 8.63
C ARG A 86 5.62 11.61 9.61
N TRP A 87 6.80 12.17 9.41
CA TRP A 87 7.92 12.05 10.33
C TRP A 87 8.63 13.39 10.47
N GLN A 88 9.10 13.71 11.67
CA GLN A 88 9.82 14.94 11.94
C GLN A 88 10.85 14.75 13.06
N SER A 89 11.90 15.57 13.02
CA SER A 89 12.87 15.72 14.08
C SER A 89 13.39 17.16 14.09
N ASN A 90 13.55 17.74 15.28
CA ASN A 90 14.11 19.09 15.44
C ASN A 90 15.63 19.07 15.64
N ASP A 91 16.18 17.93 16.06
CA ASP A 91 17.58 17.78 16.47
C ASP A 91 18.28 16.56 15.83
N ASN A 92 17.58 15.82 14.96
CA ASN A 92 18.00 14.57 14.35
C ASN A 92 18.32 13.43 15.34
N ARG A 93 17.94 13.56 16.61
CA ARG A 93 18.13 12.53 17.65
C ARG A 93 16.80 11.91 18.05
N VAL A 94 15.78 12.75 18.26
CA VAL A 94 14.44 12.29 18.60
C VAL A 94 13.55 12.43 17.38
N TRP A 95 12.96 11.32 16.94
CA TRP A 95 12.06 11.25 15.80
C TRP A 95 10.63 10.96 16.26
N THR A 96 9.68 11.74 15.76
CA THR A 96 8.24 11.49 15.96
C THR A 96 7.62 11.09 14.63
N PHE A 97 6.93 9.95 14.63
CA PHE A 97 6.19 9.41 13.49
C PHE A 97 4.69 9.47 13.80
N THR A 98 3.87 9.78 12.79
CA THR A 98 2.40 9.87 12.90
C THR A 98 1.75 9.31 11.66
#